data_AF-A0AAX1VT86-F1
#
_entry.id   AF-A0AAX1VT86-F1
#
_cell.length_a   1.000
_cell.length_b   1.000
_cell.length_c   1.000
_cell.angle_alpha   90.00
_cell.angle_beta   90.00
_cell.angle_gamma   90.00
#
_symmetry.space_group_name_H-M   'P 1'
#
loop_
_entity.id
_entity.type
_entity.pdbx_description
1 polymer ?
#
loop_
_entity_poly.entity_id
_entity_poly.type
_entity_poly.pdbx_seq_one_letter_code
_entity_poly.pdbx_strand_id
1 'polypeptide(L)'
;MEQHVRALGRDNLSELESVERLVTSIGAEAFEADVRRLLNLYTVDTESAIQSISRLTHPSLVGMSETPFRIFQRLCDDLVLRAPLLLQRPSYRCRNGDNTAVPFELWLSIVRHAREHFDPAGLDAEFLVARMREGLSSKGAFDALIASKRPK
;
A
#
# COMPACT_ATOMS: atom_id res chain seq x y z
N MET A 1 21.55 -7.78 12.72
CA MET A 1 20.76 -6.91 11.83
C MET A 1 20.10 -7.80 10.81
N GLU A 2 18.79 -7.76 10.72
CA GLU A 2 18.05 -8.50 9.69
C GLU A 2 18.40 -7.92 8.32
N GLN A 3 18.98 -8.74 7.43
CA GLN A 3 19.32 -8.30 6.08
C GLN A 3 18.01 -8.18 5.28
N HIS A 4 17.92 -7.18 4.40
CA HIS A 4 16.78 -6.98 3.47
C HIS A 4 15.43 -6.57 4.07
N VAL A 5 15.42 -5.73 5.12
CA VAL A 5 14.18 -5.08 5.59
C VAL A 5 14.06 -3.70 4.96
N ARG A 6 12.96 -3.45 4.24
CA ARG A 6 12.59 -2.14 3.70
C ARG A 6 11.45 -1.58 4.54
N ALA A 7 11.65 -0.42 5.16
CA ALA A 7 10.61 0.27 5.93
C ALA A 7 9.73 1.13 5.02
N LEU A 8 8.52 1.49 5.48
CA LEU A 8 7.77 2.59 4.87
C LEU A 8 8.49 3.92 5.16
N GLY A 9 8.65 4.72 4.11
CA GLY A 9 9.44 5.93 4.11
C GLY A 9 9.08 6.84 2.94
N ARG A 10 9.85 7.90 2.77
CA ARG A 10 9.62 8.87 1.68
C ARG A 10 9.92 8.29 0.29
N ASP A 11 10.81 7.31 0.21
CA ASP A 11 11.24 6.67 -1.04
C ASP A 11 10.16 5.74 -1.64
N ASN A 12 9.31 5.14 -0.81
CA ASN A 12 8.20 4.27 -1.23
C ASN A 12 6.82 4.84 -0.90
N LEU A 13 6.71 6.16 -0.65
CA LEU A 13 5.44 6.82 -0.35
C LEU A 13 4.41 6.62 -1.46
N SER A 14 4.83 6.62 -2.73
CA SER A 14 3.93 6.37 -3.86
C SER A 14 3.30 4.96 -3.87
N GLU A 15 4.02 3.97 -3.35
CA GLU A 15 3.54 2.60 -3.20
C GLU A 15 2.45 2.56 -2.12
N LEU A 16 2.70 3.21 -0.97
CA LEU A 16 1.74 3.33 0.11
C LEU A 16 0.46 4.06 -0.34
N GLU A 17 0.59 5.22 -1.00
CA GLU A 17 -0.56 5.98 -1.49
C GLU A 17 -1.44 5.18 -2.46
N SER A 18 -0.83 4.33 -3.28
CA SER A 18 -1.58 3.48 -4.22
C SER A 18 -2.47 2.49 -3.47
N VAL A 19 -1.94 1.88 -2.40
CA VAL A 19 -2.67 0.94 -1.54
C VAL A 19 -3.79 1.65 -0.77
N GLU A 20 -3.49 2.79 -0.14
CA GLU A 20 -4.47 3.60 0.60
C GLU A 20 -5.67 4.01 -0.27
N ARG A 21 -5.37 4.45 -1.50
CA ARG A 21 -6.41 4.83 -2.47
C ARG A 21 -7.24 3.63 -2.93
N LEU A 22 -6.61 2.48 -3.19
CA LEU A 22 -7.35 1.27 -3.54
C LEU A 22 -8.37 0.95 -2.45
N VAL A 23 -7.94 0.88 -1.18
CA VAL A 23 -8.84 0.62 -0.04
C VAL A 23 -9.98 1.63 0.01
N THR A 24 -9.68 2.91 -0.18
CA THR A 24 -10.68 3.98 -0.18
C THR A 24 -11.70 3.80 -1.29
N SER A 25 -11.27 3.31 -2.46
CA SER A 25 -12.14 3.21 -3.62
C SER A 25 -12.97 1.93 -3.69
N ILE A 26 -12.41 0.78 -3.33
CA ILE A 26 -13.15 -0.51 -3.40
C ILE A 26 -13.75 -0.92 -2.05
N GLY A 27 -13.36 -0.23 -0.97
CA GLY A 27 -13.77 -0.55 0.38
C GLY A 27 -12.88 -1.62 1.03
N ALA A 28 -12.91 -1.65 2.37
CA ALA A 28 -12.05 -2.50 3.17
C ALA A 28 -12.26 -4.00 2.92
N GLU A 29 -13.52 -4.43 2.78
CA GLU A 29 -13.87 -5.85 2.60
C GLU A 29 -13.38 -6.39 1.24
N ALA A 30 -13.61 -5.63 0.17
CA ALA A 30 -13.16 -5.99 -1.17
C ALA A 30 -11.63 -6.01 -1.25
N PHE A 31 -10.97 -5.01 -0.65
CA PHE A 31 -9.51 -4.98 -0.59
C PHE A 31 -8.95 -6.17 0.19
N GLU A 32 -9.54 -6.53 1.34
CA GLU A 32 -9.12 -7.70 2.11
C GLU A 32 -9.26 -9.00 1.30
N ALA A 33 -10.36 -9.15 0.53
CA ALA A 33 -10.55 -10.31 -0.34
C ALA A 33 -9.48 -10.39 -1.44
N ASP A 34 -9.12 -9.26 -2.05
CA ASP A 34 -8.06 -9.19 -3.06
C ASP A 34 -6.68 -9.51 -2.49
N VAL A 35 -6.34 -8.94 -1.35
CA VAL A 35 -5.07 -9.21 -0.66
C VAL A 35 -4.96 -10.68 -0.25
N ARG A 36 -6.04 -11.29 0.26
CA ARG A 36 -6.08 -12.72 0.56
C ARG A 36 -5.93 -13.58 -0.68
N ARG A 37 -6.51 -13.16 -1.82
CA ARG A 37 -6.31 -13.86 -3.10
C ARG A 37 -4.84 -13.84 -3.52
N LEU A 38 -4.20 -12.67 -3.45
CA LEU A 38 -2.77 -12.52 -3.75
C LEU A 38 -1.90 -13.34 -2.81
N LEU A 39 -2.23 -13.38 -1.52
CA LEU A 39 -1.58 -14.26 -0.54
C LEU A 39 -1.65 -15.72 -0.96
N ASN A 40 -2.83 -16.20 -1.37
CA ASN A 40 -3.01 -17.61 -1.76
C ASN A 40 -2.21 -17.99 -3.01
N LEU A 41 -1.99 -17.04 -3.91
CA LEU A 41 -1.12 -17.21 -5.08
C LEU A 41 0.37 -17.10 -4.74
N TYR A 42 0.70 -16.46 -3.62
CA TYR A 42 2.07 -16.27 -3.17
C TYR A 42 2.64 -17.55 -2.54
N THR A 43 3.83 -17.94 -3.00
CA THR A 43 4.64 -19.00 -2.40
C THR A 43 5.48 -18.40 -1.29
N VAL A 44 5.30 -18.87 -0.06
CA VAL A 44 5.98 -18.28 1.10
C VAL A 44 7.45 -18.68 1.12
N ASP A 45 8.33 -17.70 0.93
CA ASP A 45 9.77 -17.82 1.11
C ASP A 45 10.19 -17.15 2.42
N THR A 46 10.80 -17.93 3.32
CA THR A 46 11.22 -17.48 4.66
C THR A 46 12.43 -16.55 4.62
N GLU A 47 13.23 -16.60 3.55
CA GLU A 47 14.45 -15.79 3.40
C GLU A 47 14.21 -14.51 2.56
N SER A 48 12.99 -14.33 2.05
CA SER A 48 12.63 -13.19 1.20
C SER A 48 12.89 -11.83 1.86
N ALA A 49 13.14 -10.79 1.07
CA ALA A 49 13.16 -9.43 1.60
C ALA A 49 11.83 -9.10 2.29
N ILE A 50 11.84 -8.24 3.31
CA ILE A 50 10.65 -7.86 4.08
C ILE A 50 10.29 -6.41 3.79
N GLN A 51 9.00 -6.17 3.58
CA GLN A 51 8.42 -4.86 3.75
C GLN A 51 7.92 -4.73 5.20
N SER A 52 8.54 -3.83 5.97
CA SER A 52 8.02 -3.39 7.26
C SER A 52 7.03 -2.25 7.05
N ILE A 53 5.87 -2.38 7.69
CA ILE A 53 4.73 -1.49 7.56
C ILE A 53 4.44 -0.92 8.95
N SER A 54 4.67 0.37 9.11
CA SER A 54 4.27 1.14 10.30
C SER A 54 2.85 1.64 10.15
N ARG A 55 2.09 1.66 11.24
CA ARG A 55 0.82 2.38 11.34
C ARG A 55 1.09 3.88 11.44
N LEU A 56 0.24 4.69 10.83
CA LEU A 56 0.26 6.14 10.98
C LEU A 56 -0.19 6.51 12.41
N THR A 57 0.77 6.81 13.28
CA THR A 57 0.52 7.23 14.67
C THR A 57 0.67 8.74 14.86
N HIS A 58 1.41 9.41 13.96
CA HIS A 58 1.65 10.84 14.01
C HIS A 58 1.75 11.43 12.59
N PRO A 59 1.18 12.61 12.29
CA PRO A 59 1.17 13.21 10.95
C PRO A 59 2.57 13.43 10.33
N SER A 60 3.59 13.62 11.16
CA SER A 60 4.98 13.81 10.71
C SER A 60 5.70 12.52 10.31
N LEU A 61 5.09 11.36 10.52
CA LEU A 61 5.66 10.04 10.20
C LEU A 61 4.98 9.48 8.95
N VAL A 62 5.74 8.76 8.14
CA VAL A 62 5.16 7.95 7.05
C VAL A 62 4.64 6.66 7.68
N GLY A 63 3.35 6.40 7.47
CA GLY A 63 2.70 5.22 8.00
C GLY A 63 1.36 4.99 7.32
N MET A 64 0.91 3.75 7.39
CA MET A 64 -0.34 3.27 6.82
C MET A 64 -1.53 3.61 7.73
N SER A 65 -2.65 4.01 7.14
CA SER A 65 -3.88 4.28 7.88
C SER A 65 -4.42 3.01 8.55
N GLU A 66 -5.28 3.18 9.55
CA GLU A 66 -5.67 2.09 10.45
C GLU A 66 -6.34 0.91 9.73
N THR A 67 -7.24 1.18 8.79
CA THR A 67 -8.00 0.15 8.07
C THR A 67 -7.11 -0.79 7.25
N PRO A 68 -6.31 -0.30 6.28
CA PRO A 68 -5.34 -1.15 5.57
C PRO A 68 -4.37 -1.81 6.54
N PHE A 69 -3.87 -1.07 7.54
CA PHE A 69 -2.92 -1.63 8.49
C PHE A 69 -3.46 -2.87 9.22
N ARG A 70 -4.71 -2.84 9.69
CA ARG A 70 -5.37 -3.99 10.32
C ARG A 70 -5.52 -5.18 9.35
N ILE A 71 -5.73 -4.93 8.06
CA ILE A 71 -5.78 -5.97 7.03
C ILE A 71 -4.39 -6.59 6.84
N PHE A 72 -3.33 -5.77 6.78
CA PHE A 72 -1.95 -6.24 6.71
C PHE A 72 -1.49 -6.97 7.99
N GLN A 73 -2.03 -6.64 9.16
CA GLN A 73 -1.82 -7.43 10.38
C GLN A 73 -2.41 -8.84 10.25
N ARG A 74 -3.67 -8.95 9.83
CA ARG A 74 -4.32 -10.25 9.59
C ARG A 74 -3.57 -11.07 8.53
N LEU A 75 -3.16 -10.41 7.44
CA LEU A 75 -2.33 -11.02 6.40
C LEU A 75 -1.01 -11.60 6.96
N CYS A 76 -0.34 -10.85 7.84
CA CYS A 76 0.88 -11.30 8.51
C CYS A 76 0.63 -12.51 9.41
N ASP A 77 -0.48 -12.51 10.17
CA ASP A 77 -0.87 -13.67 10.97
C ASP A 77 -1.14 -14.90 10.09
N ASP A 78 -1.83 -14.74 8.95
CA ASP A 78 -2.07 -15.82 7.99
C ASP A 78 -0.76 -16.37 7.38
N LEU A 79 0.20 -15.50 7.08
CA LEU A 79 1.54 -15.88 6.62
C LEU A 79 2.28 -16.71 7.66
N VAL A 80 2.25 -16.29 8.93
CA VAL A 80 2.87 -17.01 10.05
C VAL A 80 2.21 -18.37 10.28
N LEU A 81 0.88 -18.46 10.13
CA LEU A 81 0.17 -19.74 10.21
C LEU A 81 0.60 -20.70 9.09
N ARG A 82 0.80 -20.19 7.86
CA ARG A 82 1.27 -21.00 6.73
C ARG A 82 2.74 -21.40 6.84
N ALA A 83 3.58 -20.53 7.38
CA ALA A 83 5.02 -20.76 7.55
C ALA A 83 5.49 -20.28 8.93
N PRO A 84 5.36 -21.12 9.97
CA PRO A 84 5.74 -20.74 11.34
C PRO A 84 7.22 -20.36 11.49
N LEU A 85 8.09 -20.84 10.58
CA LEU A 85 9.50 -20.49 10.51
C LEU A 85 9.75 -18.98 10.33
N LEU A 86 8.78 -18.22 9.80
CA LEU A 86 8.85 -16.76 9.73
C LEU A 86 9.04 -16.12 11.10
N LEU A 87 8.61 -16.75 12.20
CA LEU A 87 8.82 -16.23 13.56
C LEU A 87 10.29 -16.24 14.02
N GLN A 88 11.19 -16.90 13.30
CA GLN A 88 12.63 -16.79 13.54
C GLN A 88 13.15 -15.38 13.21
N ARG A 89 12.41 -14.64 12.38
CA ARG A 89 12.77 -13.32 11.90
C ARG A 89 12.18 -12.22 12.81
N PRO A 90 13.00 -11.26 13.29
CA PRO A 90 12.55 -10.22 14.22
C PRO A 90 11.34 -9.43 13.75
N SER A 91 11.26 -9.12 12.45
CA SER A 91 10.14 -8.36 11.88
C SER A 91 8.78 -9.03 12.05
N TYR A 92 8.71 -10.37 11.97
CA TYR A 92 7.47 -11.12 12.22
C TYR A 92 7.23 -11.41 13.70
N ARG A 93 8.32 -11.59 14.47
CA ARG A 93 8.28 -11.90 15.90
C ARG A 93 7.86 -10.69 16.75
N CYS A 94 8.34 -9.50 16.40
CA CYS A 94 8.15 -8.26 17.16
C CYS A 94 6.99 -7.41 16.62
N ARG A 95 6.05 -8.02 15.89
CA ARG A 95 4.82 -7.35 15.44
C ARG A 95 3.99 -6.87 16.62
N ASN A 96 3.39 -5.69 16.50
CA ASN A 96 2.61 -5.06 17.56
C ASN A 96 1.48 -4.20 16.96
N GLY A 97 0.80 -3.40 17.80
CA GLY A 97 -0.30 -2.54 17.36
C GLY A 97 0.08 -1.44 16.36
N ASP A 98 1.37 -1.18 16.16
CA ASP A 98 1.89 -0.10 15.33
C ASP A 98 2.87 -0.55 14.24
N ASN A 99 3.24 -1.84 14.22
CA ASN A 99 4.15 -2.39 13.24
C ASN A 99 3.74 -3.81 12.81
N THR A 100 3.71 -4.02 11.50
CA THR A 100 3.51 -5.33 10.87
C THR A 100 4.52 -5.53 9.75
N ALA A 101 4.65 -6.76 9.26
CA ALA A 101 5.62 -7.12 8.24
C ALA A 101 4.99 -8.07 7.23
N VAL A 102 5.38 -7.91 5.96
CA VAL A 102 5.03 -8.83 4.88
C VAL A 102 6.24 -9.08 4.00
N PRO A 103 6.29 -10.22 3.30
CA PRO A 103 7.29 -10.43 2.25
C PRO A 103 7.22 -9.28 1.24
N PHE A 104 8.39 -8.77 0.85
CA PHE A 104 8.51 -7.63 -0.05
C PHE A 104 7.91 -7.93 -1.43
N GLU A 105 8.06 -9.15 -1.94
CA GLU A 105 7.45 -9.58 -3.20
C GLU A 105 5.92 -9.58 -3.14
N LEU A 106 5.35 -9.96 -1.99
CA LEU A 106 3.90 -9.89 -1.77
C LEU A 106 3.43 -8.42 -1.71
N TRP A 107 4.19 -7.55 -1.02
CA TRP A 107 3.94 -6.11 -1.03
C TRP A 107 3.92 -5.55 -2.46
N LEU A 108 4.94 -5.85 -3.27
CA LEU A 108 5.01 -5.41 -4.66
C LEU A 108 3.84 -5.94 -5.51
N SER A 109 3.40 -7.17 -5.26
CA SER A 109 2.24 -7.75 -5.94
C SER A 109 0.95 -6.99 -5.60
N ILE A 110 0.75 -6.63 -4.33
CA ILE A 110 -0.39 -5.82 -3.89
C ILE A 110 -0.33 -4.40 -4.48
N VAL A 111 0.86 -3.77 -4.49
CA VAL A 111 1.06 -2.45 -5.09
C VAL A 111 0.78 -2.48 -6.59
N ARG A 112 1.20 -3.54 -7.30
CA ARG A 112 0.90 -3.73 -8.72
C ARG A 112 -0.59 -3.85 -8.95
N HIS A 113 -1.28 -4.69 -8.19
CA HIS A 113 -2.74 -4.83 -8.24
C HIS A 113 -3.45 -3.50 -8.02
N ALA A 114 -2.99 -2.70 -7.04
CA ALA A 114 -3.53 -1.37 -6.77
C ALA A 114 -3.33 -0.40 -7.94
N ARG A 115 -2.16 -0.43 -8.58
CA ARG A 115 -1.88 0.39 -9.77
C ARG A 115 -2.61 -0.09 -11.03
N GLU A 116 -2.90 -1.37 -11.15
CA GLU A 116 -3.71 -1.91 -12.26
C GLU A 116 -5.18 -1.52 -12.10
N HIS A 117 -5.69 -1.43 -10.87
CA HIS A 117 -7.04 -0.92 -10.58
C HIS A 117 -7.13 0.60 -10.71
N PHE A 118 -6.01 1.30 -10.55
CA PHE A 118 -5.92 2.75 -10.64
C PHE A 118 -4.68 3.13 -11.43
N ASP A 119 -4.81 3.32 -12.75
CA ASP A 119 -3.76 3.98 -13.55
C ASP A 119 -3.75 5.47 -13.17
N PRO A 120 -2.79 5.93 -12.34
CA PRO A 120 -2.80 7.31 -11.86
C PRO A 120 -2.51 8.29 -13.00
N ALA A 121 -1.75 7.85 -14.02
CA ALA A 121 -1.47 8.64 -15.20
C ALA A 121 -2.72 8.70 -16.10
N GLY A 122 -3.44 7.59 -16.23
CA GLY A 122 -4.73 7.52 -16.91
C GLY A 122 -5.77 8.44 -16.29
N LEU A 123 -5.95 8.40 -14.96
CA LEU A 123 -6.91 9.25 -14.25
C LEU A 123 -6.52 10.72 -14.26
N ASP A 124 -5.22 11.04 -14.14
CA ASP A 124 -4.75 12.41 -14.30
C ASP A 124 -5.00 12.92 -15.72
N ALA A 125 -4.75 12.09 -16.74
CA ALA A 125 -5.05 12.41 -18.12
C ALA A 125 -6.56 12.60 -18.35
N GLU A 126 -7.40 11.71 -17.81
CA GLU A 126 -8.86 11.83 -17.89
C GLU A 126 -9.37 13.10 -17.18
N PHE A 127 -8.83 13.42 -15.99
CA PHE A 127 -9.17 14.63 -15.27
C PHE A 127 -8.78 15.89 -16.06
N LEU A 128 -7.56 15.92 -16.61
CA LEU A 128 -7.10 17.03 -17.45
C LEU A 128 -7.98 17.18 -18.69
N VAL A 129 -8.30 16.08 -19.37
CA VAL A 129 -9.19 16.07 -20.54
C VAL A 129 -10.58 16.55 -20.19
N ALA A 130 -11.15 16.11 -19.06
CA ALA A 130 -12.46 16.55 -18.59
C ALA A 130 -12.48 18.07 -18.32
N ARG A 131 -11.48 18.59 -17.61
CA ARG A 131 -11.36 20.04 -17.33
C ARG A 131 -11.17 20.86 -18.60
N MET A 132 -10.38 20.36 -19.55
CA MET A 132 -10.22 21.01 -20.85
C MET A 132 -11.52 21.01 -21.67
N ARG A 133 -12.33 19.94 -21.60
CA ARG A 133 -13.67 19.89 -22.21
C ARG A 133 -14.66 20.86 -21.55
N GLU A 134 -14.49 21.16 -20.27
CA GLU A 134 -15.24 22.20 -19.55
C GLU A 134 -14.78 23.64 -19.89
N GLY A 135 -13.79 23.80 -20.78
CA GLY A 135 -13.33 25.10 -21.27
C GLY A 135 -12.13 25.69 -20.52
N LEU A 136 -11.54 24.95 -19.57
CA LEU A 136 -10.28 25.36 -18.94
C LEU A 136 -9.12 25.24 -19.95
N SER A 137 -8.22 26.22 -19.94
CA SER A 137 -6.94 26.09 -20.63
C SER A 137 -6.13 24.92 -20.05
N SER A 138 -5.18 24.36 -20.81
CA SER A 138 -4.31 23.28 -20.32
C SER A 138 -3.60 23.64 -19.00
N LYS A 139 -3.18 24.90 -18.84
CA LYS A 139 -2.60 25.40 -17.60
C LYS A 139 -3.63 25.41 -16.46
N GLY A 140 -4.84 25.90 -16.71
CA GLY A 140 -5.92 25.92 -15.71
C GLY A 140 -6.39 24.52 -15.27
N ALA A 141 -6.43 23.57 -16.21
CA ALA A 141 -6.72 22.17 -15.90
C ALA A 141 -5.63 21.54 -15.02
N PHE A 142 -4.37 21.86 -15.29
CA PHE A 142 -3.24 21.39 -14.48
C PHE A 142 -3.22 22.01 -13.08
N ASP A 143 -3.44 23.32 -12.97
CA ASP A 143 -3.54 24.01 -11.68
C ASP A 143 -4.69 23.45 -10.83
N ALA A 144 -5.83 23.12 -11.46
CA ALA A 144 -6.96 22.46 -10.80
C ALA A 144 -6.64 21.03 -10.35
N LEU A 145 -5.86 20.27 -11.11
CA LEU A 145 -5.38 18.94 -10.73
C LEU A 145 -4.42 19.01 -9.53
N ILE A 146 -3.50 19.98 -9.52
CA ILE A 146 -2.60 20.23 -8.39
C ILE A 146 -3.42 20.59 -7.14
N ALA A 147 -4.44 21.44 -7.29
CA ALA A 147 -5.31 21.85 -6.19
C ALA A 147 -6.17 20.69 -5.66
N SER A 148 -6.70 19.81 -6.53
CA SER A 148 -7.50 18.65 -6.11
C SER A 148 -6.69 17.59 -5.39
N LYS A 149 -5.38 17.52 -5.64
CA LYS A 149 -4.44 16.59 -5.00
C LYS A 149 -3.77 17.11 -3.74
N ARG A 150 -3.93 18.40 -3.40
CA ARG A 150 -3.39 18.94 -2.15
C ARG A 150 -4.28 18.49 -0.98
N PRO A 151 -3.70 17.93 0.10
CA PRO A 151 -4.46 17.64 1.31
C PRO A 151 -5.03 18.95 1.90
N LYS A 152 -6.29 18.90 2.35
CA LYS A 152 -6.98 20.01 3.03
C LYS A 152 -6.42 20.25 4.42
#